data_AF-A0A6J4QL73-F1
#
_entry.id   AF-A0A6J4QL73-F1
#
_cell.length_a   1.000
_cell.length_b   1.000
_cell.length_c   1.000
_cell.angle_alpha   90.00
_cell.angle_beta   90.00
_cell.angle_gamma   90.00
#
_symmetry.space_group_name_H-M   'P 1'
#
loop_
_entity.id
_entity.type
_entity.pdbx_description
1 polymer ?
#
loop_
_entity_poly.entity_id
_entity_poly.type
_entity_poly.pdbx_seq_one_letter_code
_entity_poly.pdbx_strand_id
1 'polypeptide(L)'
;EAASLHEVLIEPLRDAFNLGGFLWFGWVIVGAVFVLVFSMSYLRFLAHLPARSRWLFLLSGAMYVTGALVLEMVGAWVYLAGEPTQELLAYMVVMTLEESLEMTGILLFNLALTDYLGRYCPPLSLEVPSGSGGWRLRPWRQAAGSAGHGAKAV
;
A
#
# COMPACT_ATOMS: atom_id res chain seq x y z
N GLU A 1 6.37 9.16 -2.78
CA GLU A 1 7.41 8.23 -2.31
C GLU A 1 7.58 8.45 -0.83
N ALA A 2 7.36 7.41 -0.03
CA ALA A 2 7.70 7.45 1.39
C ALA A 2 9.22 7.62 1.59
N ALA A 3 10.04 7.27 0.58
CA ALA A 3 11.49 7.52 0.40
C ALA A 3 11.97 8.81 1.07
N SER A 4 11.36 9.94 0.71
CA SER A 4 11.77 11.23 1.25
C SER A 4 11.34 11.47 2.71
N LEU A 5 10.24 10.85 3.16
CA LEU A 5 9.73 11.06 4.51
C LEU A 5 10.53 10.28 5.57
N HIS A 6 10.90 9.03 5.30
CA HIS A 6 11.71 8.28 6.24
C HIS A 6 13.14 8.82 6.35
N GLU A 7 13.74 9.27 5.24
CA GLU A 7 15.06 9.94 5.26
C GLU A 7 15.08 11.14 6.20
N VAL A 8 14.04 12.00 6.13
CA VAL A 8 13.92 13.18 6.99
C VAL A 8 13.80 12.83 8.47
N LEU A 9 13.26 11.64 8.79
CA LEU A 9 13.05 11.20 10.16
C LEU A 9 14.24 10.43 10.74
N ILE A 10 15.16 9.92 9.91
CA ILE A 10 16.30 9.11 10.36
C ILE A 10 17.18 9.89 11.33
N GLU A 11 17.74 11.03 10.91
CA GLU A 11 18.74 11.76 11.73
C GLU A 11 18.15 12.31 13.03
N PRO A 12 16.98 13.00 13.04
CA PRO A 12 16.43 13.54 14.27
C PRO A 12 16.11 12.47 15.31
N LEU A 13 15.60 11.32 14.88
CA LEU A 13 15.26 10.21 15.78
C LEU A 13 16.50 9.46 16.26
N ARG A 14 17.47 9.23 15.37
CA ARG A 14 18.74 8.60 15.75
C ARG A 14 19.45 9.42 16.82
N ASP A 15 19.55 10.73 16.61
CA ASP A 15 20.30 11.61 17.50
C ASP A 15 19.56 11.85 18.83
N ALA A 16 18.22 11.99 18.80
CA ALA A 16 17.41 12.16 20.00
C ALA A 16 17.40 10.93 20.92
N PHE A 17 17.45 9.72 20.36
CA PHE A 17 17.38 8.46 21.11
C PHE A 17 18.71 7.70 21.17
N ASN A 18 19.80 8.27 20.63
CA ASN A 18 21.13 7.66 20.53
C ASN A 18 21.08 6.24 19.95
N LEU A 19 20.37 6.08 18.83
CA LEU A 19 20.09 4.79 18.22
C LEU A 19 21.30 4.23 17.46
N GLY A 20 21.46 2.91 17.49
CA GLY A 20 22.56 2.18 16.88
C GLY A 20 22.15 0.81 16.34
N GLY A 21 23.05 0.17 15.57
CA GLY A 21 22.84 -1.18 15.04
C GLY A 21 21.62 -1.24 14.12
N PHE A 22 20.70 -2.19 14.36
CA PHE A 22 19.51 -2.38 13.55
C PHE A 22 18.53 -1.19 13.55
N LEU A 23 18.58 -0.32 14.57
CA LEU A 23 17.71 0.87 14.68
C LEU A 23 18.43 2.15 14.26
N TRP A 24 19.57 2.04 13.57
CA TRP A 24 20.33 3.18 13.07
C TRP A 24 19.46 4.11 12.22
N PHE A 25 18.57 3.54 11.41
CA PHE A 25 17.51 4.26 10.73
C PHE A 25 16.34 4.46 11.69
N GLY A 26 16.38 5.56 12.45
CA GLY A 26 15.48 5.78 13.59
C GLY A 26 13.98 5.82 13.26
N TRP A 27 13.62 6.08 11.99
CA TRP A 27 12.23 6.11 11.56
C TRP A 27 11.52 4.76 11.68
N VAL A 28 12.25 3.64 11.68
CA VAL A 28 11.70 2.28 11.85
C VAL A 28 10.81 2.19 13.10
N ILE A 29 11.13 2.95 14.16
CA ILE A 29 10.31 3.03 15.38
C ILE A 29 8.95 3.66 15.08
N VAL A 30 8.94 4.79 14.36
CA VAL A 30 7.71 5.49 13.96
C VAL A 30 6.90 4.63 13.01
N GLY A 31 7.56 4.00 12.03
CA GLY A 31 6.96 3.06 11.09
C GLY A 31 6.29 1.88 11.81
N ALA A 32 6.98 1.25 12.75
CA ALA A 32 6.44 0.12 13.52
C ALA A 32 5.21 0.50 14.35
N VAL A 33 5.26 1.64 15.05
CA VAL A 33 4.10 2.16 15.80
C VAL A 33 2.94 2.45 14.86
N PHE A 34 3.20 3.10 13.72
CA PHE A 34 2.18 3.38 12.72
C PHE A 34 1.53 2.11 12.18
N VAL A 35 2.33 1.12 11.78
CA VAL A 35 1.84 -0.17 11.27
C VAL A 35 0.99 -0.90 12.31
N LEU A 36 1.40 -0.86 13.58
CA LEU A 36 0.63 -1.48 14.67
C LEU A 36 -0.74 -0.82 14.83
N VAL A 37 -0.78 0.52 14.95
CA VAL A 37 -2.03 1.28 15.12
C VAL A 37 -2.93 1.09 13.89
N PHE A 38 -2.38 1.23 12.69
CA PHE A 38 -3.11 1.05 11.44
C PHE A 38 -3.68 -0.37 11.34
N SER A 39 -2.87 -1.39 11.60
CA SER A 39 -3.34 -2.78 11.54
C SER A 39 -4.50 -3.00 12.51
N MET A 40 -4.37 -2.55 13.76
CA MET A 40 -5.42 -2.66 14.78
C MET A 40 -6.70 -1.93 14.39
N SER A 41 -6.61 -0.71 13.86
CA SER A 41 -7.80 0.06 13.45
C SER A 41 -8.54 -0.57 12.27
N TYR A 42 -7.83 -1.25 11.37
CA TYR A 42 -8.41 -1.88 10.18
C TYR A 42 -8.71 -3.37 10.33
N LEU A 43 -8.43 -4.03 11.47
CA LEU A 43 -8.73 -5.45 11.69
C LEU A 43 -10.19 -5.80 11.41
N ARG A 44 -11.12 -4.95 11.88
CA ARG A 44 -12.56 -5.18 11.67
C ARG A 44 -12.89 -5.10 10.19
N PHE A 45 -12.37 -4.11 9.46
CA PHE A 45 -12.56 -4.01 8.01
C PHE A 45 -12.02 -5.25 7.28
N LEU A 46 -10.80 -5.66 7.62
CA LEU A 46 -10.15 -6.83 7.01
C LEU A 46 -10.94 -8.12 7.24
N ALA A 47 -11.55 -8.26 8.41
CA ALA A 47 -12.39 -9.41 8.75
C ALA A 47 -13.69 -9.48 7.94
N HIS A 48 -14.22 -8.34 7.47
CA HIS A 48 -15.43 -8.28 6.64
C HIS A 48 -15.16 -8.43 5.14
N LEU A 49 -13.90 -8.43 4.72
CA LEU A 49 -13.56 -8.62 3.31
C LEU A 49 -13.82 -10.08 2.86
N PRO A 50 -14.23 -10.28 1.59
CA PRO A 50 -14.26 -11.60 0.96
C PRO A 50 -12.89 -12.29 1.08
N ALA A 51 -12.88 -13.61 1.23
CA ALA A 51 -11.67 -14.38 1.53
C ALA A 51 -10.51 -14.11 0.56
N ARG A 52 -10.81 -13.98 -0.75
CA ARG A 52 -9.81 -13.66 -1.78
C ARG A 52 -9.18 -12.28 -1.55
N SER A 53 -10.00 -11.24 -1.43
CA SER A 53 -9.52 -9.86 -1.21
C SER A 53 -8.76 -9.75 0.10
N ARG A 54 -9.24 -10.39 1.17
CA ARG A 54 -8.57 -10.41 2.48
C ARG A 54 -7.15 -10.96 2.39
N TRP A 55 -6.94 -12.10 1.72
CA TRP A 55 -5.61 -12.68 1.57
C TRP A 55 -4.68 -11.83 0.72
N LEU A 56 -5.19 -11.20 -0.35
CA LEU A 56 -4.39 -10.28 -1.16
C LEU A 56 -3.99 -9.01 -0.39
N PHE A 57 -4.89 -8.47 0.44
CA PHE A 57 -4.58 -7.33 1.32
C PHE A 57 -3.52 -7.71 2.37
N LEU A 58 -3.64 -8.89 2.98
CA LEU A 58 -2.65 -9.37 3.95
C LEU A 58 -1.29 -9.63 3.31
N LEU A 59 -1.25 -10.25 2.12
CA LEU A 59 -0.01 -10.52 1.41
C LEU A 59 0.68 -9.22 0.98
N SER A 60 -0.06 -8.29 0.38
CA SER A 60 0.47 -6.99 -0.03
C SER A 60 1.01 -6.18 1.15
N GLY A 61 0.25 -6.12 2.26
CA GLY A 61 0.69 -5.48 3.49
C GLY A 61 1.94 -6.15 4.08
N ALA A 62 2.00 -7.48 4.11
CA ALA A 62 3.16 -8.21 4.60
C ALA A 62 4.43 -7.94 3.77
N MET A 63 4.31 -7.91 2.44
CA MET A 63 5.43 -7.57 1.55
C MET A 63 5.92 -6.15 1.81
N TYR A 64 5.00 -5.18 1.86
CA TYR A 64 5.35 -3.79 2.12
C TYR A 64 6.04 -3.60 3.48
N VAL A 65 5.45 -4.13 4.56
CA VAL A 65 6.00 -4.01 5.92
C VAL A 65 7.33 -4.75 6.08
N THR A 66 7.52 -5.87 5.38
CA THR A 66 8.79 -6.59 5.41
C THR A 66 9.90 -5.77 4.75
N GLY A 67 9.63 -5.06 3.66
CA GLY A 67 10.59 -4.14 3.06
C GLY A 67 10.90 -3.02 4.03
N ALA A 68 9.87 -2.22 4.32
CA ALA A 68 9.91 -1.00 5.12
C ALA A 68 10.53 -1.14 6.52
N LEU A 69 10.38 -2.30 7.18
CA LEU A 69 10.90 -2.49 8.53
C LEU A 69 12.04 -3.50 8.58
N VAL A 70 11.85 -4.69 8.01
CA VAL A 70 12.83 -5.78 8.20
C VAL A 70 14.05 -5.58 7.33
N LEU A 71 13.86 -5.35 6.02
CA LEU A 71 14.98 -5.16 5.11
C LEU A 71 15.72 -3.87 5.40
N GLU A 72 15.03 -2.84 5.87
CA GLU A 72 15.70 -1.62 6.28
C GLU A 72 16.59 -1.80 7.53
N MET A 73 16.11 -2.53 8.53
CA MET A 73 16.94 -2.90 9.69
C MET A 73 18.16 -3.74 9.26
N VAL A 74 17.99 -4.65 8.30
CA VAL A 74 19.11 -5.41 7.72
C VAL A 74 20.06 -4.50 6.96
N GLY A 75 19.54 -3.55 6.19
CA GLY A 75 20.31 -2.53 5.48
C GLY A 75 21.15 -1.69 6.42
N ALA A 76 20.60 -1.26 7.56
CA ALA A 76 21.32 -0.57 8.63
C ALA A 76 22.48 -1.42 9.18
N TRP A 77 22.24 -2.71 9.43
CA TRP A 77 23.28 -3.61 9.92
C TRP A 77 24.41 -3.82 8.90
N VAL A 78 24.08 -4.02 7.63
CA VAL A 78 25.06 -4.13 6.54
C VAL A 78 25.85 -2.83 6.36
N TYR A 79 25.16 -1.69 6.39
CA TYR A 79 25.78 -0.37 6.27
C TYR A 79 26.80 -0.09 7.38
N LEU A 80 26.47 -0.45 8.63
CA LEU A 80 27.34 -0.23 9.78
C LEU A 80 28.49 -1.24 9.91
N ALA A 81 28.38 -2.40 9.27
CA ALA A 81 29.38 -3.47 9.38
C ALA A 81 30.63 -3.23 8.50
N GLY A 82 30.65 -2.22 7.63
CA GLY A 82 31.55 -2.20 6.48
C GLY A 82 32.64 -1.12 6.40
N GLU A 83 33.78 -1.54 5.83
CA GLU A 83 34.81 -0.70 5.21
C GLU A 83 34.36 -0.21 3.81
N PRO A 84 34.83 0.94 3.31
CA PRO A 84 34.10 1.81 2.36
C PRO A 84 33.75 1.26 0.96
N THR A 85 34.21 0.08 0.52
CA THR A 85 34.09 -0.34 -0.90
C THR A 85 33.32 -1.64 -1.19
N GLN A 86 33.47 -2.72 -0.41
CA GLN A 86 32.77 -3.99 -0.72
C GLN A 86 31.38 -4.08 -0.11
N GLU A 87 31.19 -3.50 1.08
CA GLU A 87 29.91 -3.52 1.79
C GLU A 87 28.91 -2.52 1.20
N LEU A 88 29.39 -1.56 0.39
CA LEU A 88 28.54 -0.68 -0.40
C LEU A 88 27.70 -1.45 -1.43
N LEU A 89 28.27 -2.47 -2.07
CA LEU A 89 27.52 -3.32 -3.01
C LEU A 89 26.47 -4.17 -2.29
N ALA A 90 26.81 -4.75 -1.14
CA ALA A 90 25.86 -5.52 -0.34
C ALA A 90 24.69 -4.64 0.14
N TYR A 91 24.99 -3.45 0.63
CA TYR A 91 23.98 -2.46 1.01
C TYR A 91 23.07 -2.10 -0.18
N MET A 92 23.61 -1.78 -1.35
CA MET A 92 22.82 -1.46 -2.54
C MET A 92 21.89 -2.60 -2.97
N VAL A 93 22.33 -3.85 -2.85
CA VAL A 93 21.49 -5.02 -3.14
C VAL A 93 20.34 -5.12 -2.14
N VAL A 94 20.61 -4.94 -0.84
CA VAL A 94 19.57 -4.96 0.19
C VAL A 94 18.56 -3.83 -0.04
N MET A 95 19.01 -2.61 -0.30
CA MET A 95 18.15 -1.47 -0.63
C MET A 95 17.29 -1.74 -1.88
N THR A 96 17.87 -2.32 -2.93
CA THR A 96 17.12 -2.65 -4.14
C THR A 96 16.03 -3.69 -3.86
N LEU A 97 16.33 -4.68 -3.03
CA LEU A 97 15.36 -5.70 -2.62
C LEU A 97 14.26 -5.10 -1.75
N GLU A 98 14.62 -4.20 -0.82
CA GLU A 98 13.71 -3.44 0.02
C GLU A 98 12.70 -2.67 -0.84
N GLU A 99 13.19 -1.79 -1.72
CA GLU A 99 12.36 -0.99 -2.61
C GLU A 99 11.51 -1.87 -3.53
N SER A 100 12.08 -2.95 -4.09
CA SER A 100 11.32 -3.86 -4.96
C SER A 100 10.17 -4.55 -4.21
N LEU A 101 10.39 -4.91 -2.94
CA LEU A 101 9.38 -5.56 -2.12
C LEU A 101 8.26 -4.58 -1.75
N GLU A 102 8.61 -3.34 -1.41
CA GLU A 102 7.64 -2.27 -1.17
C GLU A 102 6.78 -1.98 -2.40
N MET A 103 7.41 -1.76 -3.56
CA MET A 103 6.72 -1.47 -4.82
C MET A 103 5.80 -2.62 -5.23
N THR A 104 6.26 -3.87 -5.06
CA THR A 104 5.43 -5.05 -5.33
C THR A 104 4.27 -5.16 -4.35
N GLY A 105 4.47 -4.85 -3.07
CA GLY A 105 3.41 -4.76 -2.07
C GLY A 105 2.33 -3.75 -2.47
N ILE A 106 2.73 -2.52 -2.84
CA ILE A 106 1.81 -1.48 -3.31
C ILE A 106 1.06 -1.91 -4.58
N LEU A 107 1.75 -2.51 -5.54
CA LEU A 107 1.14 -3.02 -6.77
C LEU A 107 0.07 -4.06 -6.47
N LEU A 108 0.38 -5.05 -5.63
CA LEU A 108 -0.57 -6.09 -5.21
C LEU A 108 -1.75 -5.51 -4.43
N PHE A 109 -1.50 -4.52 -3.57
CA PHE A 109 -2.56 -3.85 -2.83
C PHE A 109 -3.54 -3.13 -3.77
N ASN A 110 -3.02 -2.38 -4.75
CA ASN A 110 -3.84 -1.69 -5.75
C ASN A 110 -4.64 -2.67 -6.61
N LEU A 111 -4.03 -3.80 -7.00
CA LEU A 111 -4.72 -4.87 -7.71
C LEU A 111 -5.86 -5.46 -6.86
N ALA A 112 -5.60 -5.73 -5.58
CA ALA A 112 -6.59 -6.26 -4.65
C ALA A 112 -7.76 -5.29 -4.44
N LEU A 113 -7.47 -3.99 -4.32
CA LEU A 113 -8.46 -2.94 -4.14
C LEU A 113 -9.33 -2.78 -5.38
N THR A 114 -8.73 -2.75 -6.57
CA THR A 114 -9.48 -2.61 -7.83
C THR A 114 -10.29 -3.87 -8.16
N ASP A 115 -9.79 -5.08 -7.88
CA ASP A 115 -10.56 -6.33 -7.98
C ASP A 115 -11.75 -6.34 -7.01
N TYR A 116 -11.56 -5.87 -5.77
CA TYR A 116 -12.64 -5.73 -4.81
C TYR A 116 -13.71 -4.74 -5.28
N LEU A 117 -13.31 -3.54 -5.71
CA LEU A 117 -14.25 -2.52 -6.21
C LEU A 117 -14.98 -3.01 -7.46
N GLY A 118 -14.29 -3.64 -8.42
CA GLY A 118 -14.92 -4.14 -9.64
C GLY A 118 -15.95 -5.25 -9.41
N ARG A 119 -15.81 -6.04 -8.34
CA ARG A 119 -16.76 -7.11 -8.00
C ARG A 119 -17.95 -6.63 -7.16
N TYR A 120 -17.75 -5.61 -6.34
CA TYR A 120 -18.72 -5.23 -5.30
C TYR A 120 -19.29 -3.81 -5.44
N CYS A 121 -18.75 -2.96 -6.32
CA CYS A 121 -19.37 -1.69 -6.67
C CYS A 121 -20.25 -1.81 -7.93
N PRO A 122 -21.44 -1.18 -7.93
CA PRO A 122 -22.26 -1.10 -9.14
C PRO A 122 -21.50 -0.43 -10.30
N PRO A 123 -21.74 -0.82 -11.55
CA PRO A 123 -21.11 -0.18 -12.70
C PRO A 123 -21.46 1.32 -12.76
N LEU A 124 -20.43 2.16 -12.92
CA LEU A 124 -20.59 3.59 -13.11
C LEU A 124 -21.12 3.83 -14.53
N SER A 125 -22.39 4.22 -14.65
CA SER A 125 -22.96 4.67 -15.92
C SER A 125 -22.75 6.18 -16.07
N LEU A 126 -21.94 6.57 -17.04
CA LEU A 126 -21.80 7.97 -17.46
C LEU A 126 -22.73 8.18 -18.66
N GLU A 127 -23.88 8.82 -18.43
CA GLU A 127 -24.70 9.34 -19.53
C GLU A 127 -24.05 10.64 -20.04
N VAL A 128 -23.53 10.63 -21.27
CA VAL A 128 -23.08 11.85 -21.95
C VAL A 128 -24.33 12.59 -22.44
N PRO A 129 -24.57 13.85 -22.03
CA PRO A 129 -25.73 14.61 -22.50
C PRO A 129 -25.65 14.80 -24.02
N SER A 130 -26.54 14.13 -24.76
CA SER A 130 -26.77 14.44 -26.17
C SER A 130 -27.71 15.64 -26.25
N GLY A 131 -27.15 16.83 -26.47
CA GLY A 131 -27.91 18.07 -26.75
C GLY A 131 -27.85 19.15 -25.65
N SER A 132 -28.37 20.34 -25.98
CA SER A 132 -28.34 21.60 -25.21
C SER A 132 -29.07 21.60 -23.85
N GLY A 133 -29.43 20.42 -23.33
CA GLY A 133 -29.99 20.26 -21.99
C GLY A 133 -28.87 20.21 -20.95
N GLY A 134 -28.80 21.21 -20.08
CA GLY A 134 -27.78 21.31 -19.03
C GLY A 134 -27.63 20.05 -18.17
N TRP A 135 -26.46 19.91 -17.56
CA TRP A 135 -26.08 18.78 -16.70
C TRP A 135 -27.17 18.50 -15.65
N ARG A 136 -27.84 17.33 -15.77
CA ARG A 136 -28.74 16.83 -14.72
C ARG A 136 -28.07 15.64 -14.05
N LEU A 137 -27.81 15.76 -12.75
CA LEU A 137 -27.36 14.63 -11.94
C LEU A 137 -28.53 13.65 -11.77
N ARG A 138 -28.46 12.47 -12.40
CA ARG A 138 -29.41 11.38 -12.14
C ARG A 138 -28.90 10.51 -11.00
N PRO A 139 -29.71 10.26 -9.96
CA PRO A 139 -29.35 9.32 -8.91
C PRO A 139 -29.13 7.91 -9.51
N TRP A 140 -28.03 7.27 -9.11
CA TRP A 140 -27.61 5.93 -9.55
C TRP A 140 -28.68 4.83 -9.42
N ARG A 141 -29.72 5.05 -8.59
CA ARG A 141 -30.86 4.12 -8.44
C ARG A 141 -31.74 3.99 -9.68
N GLN A 142 -31.77 4.97 -10.59
CA GLN A 142 -32.65 4.93 -11.76
C GLN A 142 -31.99 4.38 -13.03
N ALA A 143 -30.66 4.41 -13.14
CA ALA A 143 -29.93 3.88 -14.30
C ALA A 143 -29.96 2.33 -14.35
N ALA A 144 -30.09 1.66 -13.20
CA ALA A 144 -30.18 0.20 -13.13
C ALA A 144 -31.54 -0.35 -13.62
N GLY A 145 -32.58 0.49 -13.73
CA GLY A 145 -33.93 0.06 -14.13
C GLY A 145 -34.12 -0.12 -15.64
N SER A 146 -33.27 0.50 -16.48
CA SER A 146 -33.41 0.44 -17.95
C SER A 146 -32.58 -0.68 -18.61
N ALA A 147 -31.57 -1.23 -17.92
CA ALA A 147 -30.76 -2.32 -18.46
C ALA A 147 -31.42 -3.72 -18.34
N GLY A 148 -32.60 -3.82 -17.72
CA GLY A 148 -33.26 -5.10 -17.40
C GLY A 148 -34.35 -5.59 -18.36
N HIS A 149 -34.62 -4.91 -19.49
CA HIS A 149 -35.77 -5.25 -20.37
C HIS A 149 -35.41 -5.90 -21.72
N GLY A 150 -34.18 -6.39 -21.91
CA GLY A 150 -33.71 -6.91 -23.20
C GLY A 150 -33.38 -8.40 -23.29
N ALA A 151 -33.54 -9.21 -22.24
CA ALA A 151 -33.15 -10.63 -22.26
C ALA A 151 -34.28 -11.55 -21.79
N LYS A 152 -35.36 -11.62 -22.56
CA LYS A 152 -36.27 -12.77 -22.63
C LYS A 152 -36.77 -12.92 -24.06
N ALA A 153 -36.18 -13.85 -24.81
CA ALA A 153 -36.85 -14.81 -25.69
C ALA A 153 -35.84 -15.52 -26.62
N VAL A 154 -35.96 -16.85 -26.65
CA VAL A 154 -35.27 -17.87 -27.47
C VAL A 154 -33.94 -18.38 -26.92
#